data_AF-A8PF33-F1
#
_entry.id   AF-A8PF33-F1
#
_cell.length_a   1.000
_cell.length_b   1.000
_cell.length_c   1.000
_cell.angle_alpha   90.00
_cell.angle_beta   90.00
_cell.angle_gamma   90.00
#
_symmetry.space_group_name_H-M   'P 1'
#
loop_
_entity.id
_entity.type
_entity.pdbx_description
1 polymer ?
#
loop_
_entity_poly.entity_id
_entity_poly.type
_entity_poly.pdbx_seq_one_letter_code
_entity_poly.pdbx_strand_id
1 'polypeptide(L)'
;MGAIKKANWEKKQEATKQAKQQRHTQWTKVRNQYEKMKKDKTLPGREETFTYKGSPVKTGKDLRTAVINTLWFKQANPNRPVTEHPKTFLNSPQDGKKIFPSMQGTGHEFPSDRKPGGFQGKGNVGAMRVVTQPTKDGGTKYMGVISHDPTLKQSKDDPQRNFHHLVLPGPPLPKKPKKQGKGK
;
A
#
# COMPACT_ATOMS: atom_id res chain seq x y z
N MET A 1 48.40 -4.32 -19.17
CA MET A 1 46.99 -4.41 -18.71
C MET A 1 46.61 -3.19 -17.85
N GLY A 2 46.71 -1.94 -18.33
CA GLY A 2 46.90 -0.78 -17.43
C GLY A 2 45.75 0.24 -17.25
N ALA A 3 45.07 0.69 -18.31
CA ALA A 3 44.19 1.87 -18.21
C ALA A 3 42.69 1.53 -18.21
N ILE A 4 42.25 0.62 -19.10
CA ILE A 4 40.83 0.27 -19.28
C ILE A 4 40.25 -0.42 -18.05
N LYS A 5 41.02 -1.31 -17.40
CA LYS A 5 40.59 -1.99 -16.16
C LYS A 5 40.44 -1.01 -14.98
N LYS A 6 41.31 0.01 -14.89
CA LYS A 6 41.26 1.05 -13.84
C LYS A 6 40.08 2.00 -14.04
N ALA A 7 39.86 2.50 -15.26
CA ALA A 7 38.70 3.34 -15.58
C ALA A 7 37.36 2.61 -15.34
N ASN A 8 37.27 1.31 -15.68
CA ASN A 8 36.09 0.50 -15.39
C ASN A 8 35.87 0.27 -13.88
N TRP A 9 36.95 0.21 -13.10
CA TRP A 9 36.87 0.08 -11.63
C TRP A 9 36.43 1.40 -10.98
N GLU A 10 36.97 2.54 -11.41
CA GLU A 10 36.58 3.88 -10.93
C GLU A 10 35.12 4.19 -11.25
N LYS A 11 34.65 3.89 -12.48
CA LYS A 11 33.23 4.02 -12.85
C LYS A 11 32.32 3.13 -11.98
N LYS A 12 32.74 1.90 -11.64
CA LYS A 12 31.97 1.02 -10.74
C LYS A 12 31.91 1.58 -9.31
N GLN A 13 32.99 2.17 -8.81
CA GLN A 13 33.03 2.81 -7.50
C GLN A 13 32.12 4.03 -7.45
N GLU A 14 32.16 4.88 -8.48
CA GLU A 14 31.31 6.06 -8.57
C GLU A 14 29.83 5.70 -8.69
N ALA A 15 29.48 4.73 -9.56
CA ALA A 15 28.13 4.20 -9.65
C ALA A 15 27.64 3.62 -8.31
N THR A 16 28.53 2.95 -7.56
CA THR A 16 28.20 2.43 -6.22
C THR A 16 27.96 3.55 -5.21
N LYS A 17 28.77 4.62 -5.22
CA LYS A 17 28.57 5.80 -4.36
C LYS A 17 27.26 6.51 -4.68
N GLN A 18 26.97 6.73 -5.97
CA GLN A 18 25.72 7.34 -6.43
C GLN A 18 24.51 6.46 -6.05
N ALA A 19 24.58 5.15 -6.24
CA ALA A 19 23.52 4.23 -5.83
C ALA A 19 23.27 4.25 -4.31
N LYS A 20 24.33 4.34 -3.50
CA LYS A 20 24.22 4.48 -2.04
C LYS A 20 23.56 5.81 -1.65
N GLN A 21 23.95 6.92 -2.27
CA GLN A 21 23.35 8.24 -2.03
C GLN A 21 21.87 8.27 -2.44
N GLN A 22 21.52 7.74 -3.62
CA GLN A 22 20.14 7.64 -4.08
C GLN A 22 19.27 6.83 -3.12
N ARG A 23 19.76 5.65 -2.67
CA ARG A 23 19.07 4.83 -1.65
C ARG A 23 18.86 5.60 -0.36
N HIS A 24 19.88 6.28 0.16
CA HIS A 24 19.76 7.04 1.40
C HIS A 24 18.69 8.14 1.29
N THR A 25 18.70 8.92 0.20
CA THR A 25 17.69 9.94 -0.06
C THR A 25 16.27 9.37 -0.17
N GLN A 26 16.10 8.23 -0.86
CA GLN A 26 14.81 7.53 -0.94
C GLN A 26 14.33 7.06 0.44
N TRP A 27 15.22 6.48 1.26
CA TRP A 27 14.89 6.07 2.63
C TRP A 27 14.47 7.25 3.51
N THR A 28 15.16 8.38 3.42
CA THR A 28 14.78 9.60 4.15
C THR A 28 13.41 10.11 3.74
N LYS A 29 13.08 10.08 2.43
CA LYS A 29 11.74 10.45 1.95
C LYS A 29 10.65 9.54 2.52
N VAL A 30 10.86 8.22 2.47
CA VAL A 30 9.89 7.27 3.04
C VAL A 30 9.74 7.48 4.55
N ARG A 31 10.84 7.71 5.27
CA ARG A 31 10.80 7.96 6.72
C ARG A 31 10.03 9.22 7.08
N ASN A 32 10.31 10.34 6.40
CA ASN A 32 9.59 11.59 6.63
C ASN A 32 8.09 11.43 6.36
N GLN A 33 7.74 10.69 5.30
CA GLN A 33 6.34 10.46 4.95
C GLN A 33 5.65 9.48 5.91
N TYR A 34 6.37 8.47 6.40
CA TYR A 34 5.92 7.61 7.49
C TYR A 34 5.57 8.43 8.74
N GLU A 35 6.44 9.35 9.15
CA GLU A 35 6.19 10.21 10.31
C GLU A 35 4.98 11.15 10.10
N LYS A 36 4.80 11.68 8.89
CA LYS A 36 3.59 12.46 8.53
C LYS A 36 2.33 11.61 8.67
N MET A 37 2.31 10.42 8.07
CA MET A 37 1.16 9.51 8.11
C MET A 37 0.85 9.02 9.53
N LYS A 38 1.86 8.82 10.38
CA LYS A 38 1.63 8.46 11.78
C LYS A 38 0.75 9.48 12.51
N LYS A 39 0.85 10.76 12.12
CA LYS A 39 0.09 11.89 12.68
C LYS A 39 -1.20 12.19 11.90
N ASP A 40 -1.42 11.52 10.77
CA ASP A 40 -2.59 11.72 9.93
C ASP A 40 -3.84 11.13 10.59
N LYS A 41 -4.79 12.02 10.91
CA LYS A 41 -6.07 11.69 11.53
C LYS A 41 -7.05 11.05 10.54
N THR A 42 -6.76 11.11 9.23
CA THR A 42 -7.60 10.49 8.19
C THR A 42 -7.33 9.00 8.02
N LEU A 43 -6.23 8.49 8.61
CA LEU A 43 -5.94 7.05 8.61
C LEU A 43 -6.81 6.31 9.61
N PRO A 44 -7.23 5.07 9.30
CA PRO A 44 -8.09 4.28 10.15
C PRO A 44 -7.48 4.04 11.54
N GLY A 45 -8.30 3.99 12.58
CA GLY A 45 -7.85 3.70 13.94
C GLY A 45 -7.15 2.34 14.01
N ARG A 46 -6.10 2.18 14.83
CA ARG A 46 -5.31 0.92 14.85
C ARG A 46 -6.15 -0.33 15.14
N GLU A 47 -7.19 -0.19 15.95
CA GLU A 47 -8.10 -1.25 16.37
C GLU A 47 -9.38 -1.32 15.53
N GLU A 48 -9.58 -0.35 14.64
CA GLU A 48 -10.73 -0.31 13.75
C GLU A 48 -10.69 -1.52 12.82
N THR A 49 -11.85 -2.11 12.57
CA THR A 49 -11.95 -3.37 11.83
C THR A 49 -12.53 -3.11 10.47
N PHE A 50 -12.11 -3.89 9.48
CA PHE A 50 -12.60 -3.81 8.12
C PHE A 50 -12.86 -5.24 7.64
N THR A 51 -14.07 -5.46 7.16
CA THR A 51 -14.53 -6.78 6.74
C THR A 51 -15.12 -6.71 5.35
N TYR A 52 -14.95 -7.79 4.61
CA TYR A 52 -15.56 -7.97 3.31
C TYR A 52 -15.92 -9.44 3.15
N LYS A 53 -16.97 -9.74 2.37
CA LYS A 53 -17.54 -11.09 2.23
C LYS A 53 -16.42 -12.11 1.96
N GLY A 54 -16.38 -13.18 2.75
CA GLY A 54 -15.39 -14.26 2.63
C GLY A 54 -13.93 -13.87 2.90
N SER A 55 -13.63 -12.63 3.32
CA SER A 55 -12.27 -12.15 3.57
C SER A 55 -11.95 -12.10 5.07
N PRO A 56 -10.72 -12.43 5.48
CA PRO A 56 -10.30 -12.26 6.87
C PRO A 56 -10.42 -10.80 7.32
N VAL A 57 -10.92 -10.58 8.54
CA VAL A 57 -10.98 -9.25 9.16
C VAL A 57 -9.60 -8.60 9.14
N LYS A 58 -9.53 -7.39 8.59
CA LYS A 58 -8.35 -6.52 8.63
C LYS A 58 -8.53 -5.48 9.72
N THR A 59 -7.42 -5.09 10.32
CA THR A 59 -7.39 -4.00 11.31
C THR A 59 -6.86 -2.73 10.66
N GLY A 60 -7.16 -1.57 11.24
CA GLY A 60 -6.57 -0.32 10.77
C GLY A 60 -5.04 -0.31 10.94
N LYS A 61 -4.47 -1.12 11.83
CA LYS A 61 -3.02 -1.39 11.83
C LYS A 61 -2.56 -2.00 10.50
N ASP A 62 -3.23 -3.03 9.99
CA ASP A 62 -2.89 -3.69 8.73
C ASP A 62 -3.00 -2.71 7.54
N LEU A 63 -4.07 -1.90 7.54
CA LEU A 63 -4.28 -0.89 6.50
C LEU A 63 -3.25 0.23 6.55
N ARG A 64 -2.88 0.73 7.73
CA ARG A 64 -1.79 1.69 7.88
C ARG A 64 -0.48 1.13 7.33
N THR A 65 -0.16 -0.12 7.66
CA THR A 65 1.01 -0.81 7.09
C THR A 65 0.93 -0.88 5.57
N ALA A 66 -0.23 -1.19 5.00
CA ALA A 66 -0.42 -1.21 3.54
C ALA A 66 -0.20 0.18 2.91
N VAL A 67 -0.75 1.26 3.50
CA VAL A 67 -0.55 2.64 3.02
C VAL A 67 0.94 3.02 3.02
N ILE A 68 1.66 2.65 4.09
CA ILE A 68 3.11 2.87 4.20
C ILE A 68 3.86 2.08 3.13
N ASN A 69 3.48 0.82 2.92
CA ASN A 69 4.12 -0.03 1.91
C ASN A 69 3.89 0.49 0.49
N THR A 70 2.75 1.11 0.19
CA THR A 70 2.51 1.78 -1.10
C THR A 70 3.63 2.75 -1.45
N LEU A 71 4.11 3.53 -0.48
CA LEU A 71 5.19 4.49 -0.67
C LEU A 71 6.55 3.81 -0.82
N TRP A 72 6.82 2.82 0.03
CA TRP A 72 8.10 2.12 0.01
C TRP A 72 8.30 1.35 -1.30
N PHE A 73 7.25 0.70 -1.82
CA PHE A 73 7.31 0.00 -3.10
C PHE A 73 7.46 0.95 -4.30
N LYS A 74 6.87 2.15 -4.23
CA LYS A 74 7.07 3.17 -5.28
C LYS A 74 8.46 3.81 -5.26
N GLN A 75 9.00 4.06 -4.07
CA GLN A 75 10.15 4.96 -3.92
C GLN A 75 11.47 4.26 -3.62
N ALA A 76 11.48 3.12 -2.92
CA ALA A 76 12.70 2.62 -2.27
C ALA A 76 13.31 1.36 -2.89
N ASN A 77 12.67 0.73 -3.88
CA ASN A 77 13.14 -0.58 -4.36
C ASN A 77 12.97 -0.81 -5.87
N PRO A 78 13.79 -0.17 -6.73
CA PRO A 78 13.75 -0.39 -8.17
C PRO A 78 14.14 -1.82 -8.60
N ASN A 79 14.76 -2.61 -7.71
CA ASN A 79 15.27 -3.96 -8.01
C ASN A 79 14.37 -5.10 -7.48
N ARG A 80 13.29 -4.80 -6.73
CA ARG A 80 12.27 -5.83 -6.49
C ARG A 80 11.43 -5.95 -7.76
N PRO A 81 11.02 -7.15 -8.18
CA PRO A 81 10.08 -7.28 -9.29
C PRO A 81 8.85 -6.45 -8.95
N VAL A 82 8.71 -5.31 -9.63
CA VAL A 82 7.66 -4.29 -9.45
C VAL A 82 6.32 -4.82 -9.99
N THR A 83 6.24 -6.10 -10.34
CA THR A 83 5.39 -6.55 -11.44
C THR A 83 3.90 -6.45 -11.18
N GLU A 84 3.44 -6.18 -9.96
CA GLU A 84 2.00 -6.07 -9.73
C GLU A 84 1.53 -4.97 -8.78
N HIS A 85 2.35 -4.43 -7.85
CA HIS A 85 1.83 -3.47 -6.86
C HIS A 85 2.85 -2.39 -6.45
N PRO A 86 2.40 -1.16 -6.16
CA PRO A 86 1.00 -0.68 -6.24
C PRO A 86 0.46 -0.60 -7.68
N LYS A 87 -0.84 -0.89 -7.86
CA LYS A 87 -1.50 -0.71 -9.17
C LYS A 87 -2.07 0.68 -9.27
N THR A 88 -2.17 1.20 -10.49
CA THR A 88 -2.94 2.42 -10.75
C THR A 88 -4.40 2.16 -10.45
N PHE A 89 -4.97 2.98 -9.56
CA PHE A 89 -6.40 3.00 -9.29
C PHE A 89 -7.05 4.14 -10.07
N LEU A 90 -7.97 3.78 -10.95
CA LEU A 90 -8.82 4.74 -11.65
C LEU A 90 -10.16 4.80 -10.93
N ASN A 91 -10.49 5.97 -10.40
CA ASN A 91 -11.78 6.23 -9.76
C ASN A 91 -12.84 6.56 -10.81
N SER A 92 -12.98 5.64 -11.77
CA SER A 92 -13.97 5.74 -12.84
C SER A 92 -15.37 5.60 -12.23
N PRO A 93 -16.34 6.42 -12.64
CA PRO A 93 -17.70 6.32 -12.14
C PRO A 93 -18.31 4.97 -12.53
N GLN A 94 -18.83 4.25 -11.54
CA GLN A 94 -19.70 3.08 -11.74
C GLN A 94 -21.14 3.56 -11.56
N ASP A 95 -22.00 3.30 -12.55
CA ASP A 95 -23.40 3.75 -12.55
C ASP A 95 -23.56 5.26 -12.25
N GLY A 96 -22.66 6.07 -12.82
CA GLY A 96 -22.63 7.53 -12.64
C GLY A 96 -22.06 8.00 -11.30
N LYS A 97 -21.64 7.11 -10.40
CA LYS A 97 -21.09 7.46 -9.09
C LYS A 97 -19.64 7.00 -8.93
N LYS A 98 -18.79 7.93 -8.48
CA LYS A 98 -17.41 7.62 -8.09
C LYS A 98 -17.38 6.95 -6.72
N ILE A 99 -16.53 5.94 -6.55
CA ILE A 99 -16.29 5.28 -5.25
C ILE A 99 -15.74 6.29 -4.24
N PHE A 100 -14.81 7.14 -4.69
CA PHE A 100 -14.24 8.22 -3.90
C PHE A 100 -14.56 9.60 -4.52
N PRO A 101 -15.69 10.24 -4.20
CA PRO A 101 -16.09 11.50 -4.86
C PRO A 101 -15.05 12.62 -4.77
N SER A 102 -14.28 12.66 -3.68
CA SER A 102 -13.24 13.67 -3.44
C SER A 102 -11.90 13.38 -4.14
N MET A 103 -11.77 12.23 -4.80
CA MET A 103 -10.53 11.85 -5.49
C MET A 103 -10.45 12.55 -6.85
N GLN A 104 -9.32 13.22 -7.09
CA GLN A 104 -9.03 13.94 -8.32
C GLN A 104 -7.97 13.19 -9.15
N GLY A 105 -8.32 12.78 -10.37
CA GLY A 105 -7.41 12.02 -11.22
C GLY A 105 -7.16 10.60 -10.72
N THR A 106 -5.92 10.13 -10.86
CA THR A 106 -5.52 8.74 -10.59
C THR A 106 -4.94 8.57 -9.19
N GLY A 107 -4.96 7.33 -8.71
CA GLY A 107 -4.32 6.97 -7.45
C GLY A 107 -3.68 5.61 -7.53
N HIS A 108 -3.45 5.03 -6.36
CA HIS A 108 -2.75 3.76 -6.19
C HIS A 108 -3.49 2.86 -5.23
N GLU A 109 -3.73 1.64 -5.67
CA GLU A 109 -4.20 0.58 -4.80
C GLU A 109 -3.05 -0.34 -4.36
N PHE A 110 -3.09 -0.77 -3.10
CA PHE A 110 -2.09 -1.68 -2.55
C PHE A 110 -2.72 -2.75 -1.65
N PRO A 111 -2.27 -4.02 -1.72
CA PRO A 111 -2.79 -5.12 -0.92
C PRO A 111 -2.64 -4.90 0.58
N SER A 112 -3.73 -5.14 1.32
CA SER A 112 -3.68 -5.25 2.77
C SER A 112 -3.47 -6.71 3.17
N ASP A 113 -2.29 -7.01 3.73
CA ASP A 113 -1.97 -8.32 4.30
C ASP A 113 -1.85 -8.23 5.82
N ARG A 114 -2.34 -9.25 6.52
CA ARG A 114 -2.32 -9.34 7.99
C ARG A 114 -0.98 -9.87 8.51
N LYS A 115 -0.09 -10.32 7.61
CA LYS A 115 1.26 -10.76 7.97
C LYS A 115 2.07 -9.63 8.61
N PRO A 116 3.01 -9.95 9.53
CA PRO A 116 3.96 -8.96 10.03
C PRO A 116 4.67 -8.23 8.89
N GLY A 117 4.61 -6.90 8.88
CA GLY A 117 5.18 -6.07 7.81
C GLY A 117 4.33 -5.94 6.55
N GLY A 118 3.14 -6.54 6.49
CA GLY A 118 2.20 -6.43 5.37
C GLY A 118 2.68 -7.17 4.11
N PHE A 119 2.06 -6.85 2.97
CA PHE A 119 2.35 -7.49 1.69
C PHE A 119 3.78 -7.16 1.21
N GLN A 120 4.53 -8.20 0.82
CA GLN A 120 5.95 -8.11 0.45
C GLN A 120 6.22 -8.21 -1.06
N GLY A 121 5.19 -8.17 -1.91
CA GLY A 121 5.35 -8.21 -3.37
C GLY A 121 5.24 -9.61 -3.99
N LYS A 122 4.94 -10.64 -3.21
CA LYS A 122 4.75 -12.02 -3.69
C LYS A 122 3.64 -12.73 -2.92
N GLY A 123 2.94 -13.63 -3.60
CA GLY A 123 1.89 -14.49 -3.03
C GLY A 123 0.49 -13.89 -3.12
N ASN A 124 -0.46 -14.54 -2.45
CA ASN A 124 -1.87 -14.15 -2.49
C ASN A 124 -2.08 -12.76 -1.88
N VAL A 125 -2.64 -11.85 -2.68
CA VAL A 125 -2.92 -10.45 -2.35
C VAL A 125 -4.23 -10.26 -1.59
N GLY A 126 -5.09 -11.29 -1.52
CA GLY A 126 -6.43 -11.21 -0.91
C GLY A 126 -7.35 -10.20 -1.61
N ALA A 127 -8.55 -9.99 -1.08
CA ALA A 127 -9.54 -9.08 -1.68
C ALA A 127 -9.27 -7.60 -1.35
N MET A 128 -8.79 -7.30 -0.14
CA MET A 128 -8.78 -5.93 0.38
C MET A 128 -7.57 -5.12 -0.09
N ARG A 129 -7.81 -3.88 -0.50
CA ARG A 129 -6.80 -2.90 -0.92
C ARG A 129 -6.99 -1.60 -0.18
N VAL A 130 -5.89 -0.92 0.13
CA VAL A 130 -5.93 0.51 0.46
C VAL A 130 -5.80 1.32 -0.81
N VAL A 131 -6.54 2.43 -0.91
CA VAL A 131 -6.42 3.39 -2.00
C VAL A 131 -5.78 4.66 -1.48
N THR A 132 -4.80 5.14 -2.23
CA THR A 132 -4.05 6.34 -1.94
C THR A 132 -3.95 7.22 -3.17
N GLN A 133 -3.79 8.52 -3.00
CA GLN A 133 -3.68 9.50 -4.08
C GLN A 133 -2.40 10.31 -3.90
N PRO A 134 -1.53 10.44 -4.92
CA PRO A 134 -0.40 11.37 -4.87
C PRO A 134 -0.87 12.81 -4.62
N THR A 135 -0.15 13.56 -3.79
CA THR A 135 -0.42 14.97 -3.53
C THR A 135 0.61 15.85 -4.26
N LYS A 136 0.26 17.13 -4.50
CA LYS A 136 1.12 18.08 -5.25
C LYS A 136 2.48 18.32 -4.60
N ASP A 137 2.58 18.19 -3.27
CA ASP A 137 3.81 18.32 -2.49
C ASP A 137 4.69 17.06 -2.52
N GLY A 138 4.40 16.10 -3.42
CA GLY A 138 5.11 14.83 -3.53
C GLY A 138 4.74 13.82 -2.43
N GLY A 139 3.74 14.15 -1.61
CA GLY A 139 3.18 13.27 -0.59
C GLY A 139 2.15 12.29 -1.16
N THR A 140 1.37 11.71 -0.27
CA THR A 140 0.31 10.77 -0.61
C THR A 140 -0.78 10.87 0.44
N LYS A 141 -2.01 11.00 -0.03
CA LYS A 141 -3.23 11.08 0.76
C LYS A 141 -3.92 9.73 0.77
N TYR A 142 -4.41 9.32 1.93
CA TYR A 142 -5.27 8.14 2.04
C TYR A 142 -6.69 8.46 1.57
N MET A 143 -7.24 7.61 0.71
CA MET A 143 -8.61 7.79 0.16
C MET A 143 -9.62 6.87 0.81
N GLY A 144 -9.20 5.64 1.16
CA GLY A 144 -10.07 4.66 1.80
C GLY A 144 -9.63 3.23 1.53
N VAL A 145 -10.54 2.30 1.81
CA VAL A 145 -10.37 0.87 1.60
C VAL A 145 -11.35 0.41 0.54
N ILE A 146 -10.86 -0.39 -0.40
CA ILE A 146 -11.72 -1.12 -1.33
C ILE A 146 -11.50 -2.61 -1.17
N SER A 147 -12.43 -3.38 -1.70
CA SER A 147 -12.30 -4.82 -1.85
C SER A 147 -12.55 -5.20 -3.30
N HIS A 148 -11.78 -6.16 -3.77
CA HIS A 148 -11.97 -6.86 -5.03
C HIS A 148 -12.87 -8.08 -4.79
N ASP A 149 -14.03 -8.15 -5.45
CA ASP A 149 -14.81 -9.38 -5.48
C ASP A 149 -14.25 -10.33 -6.54
N PRO A 150 -13.65 -11.48 -6.17
CA PRO A 150 -13.14 -12.43 -7.15
C PRO A 150 -14.27 -13.17 -7.90
N THR A 151 -15.52 -13.08 -7.46
CA THR A 151 -16.67 -13.75 -8.10
C THR A 151 -17.29 -12.92 -9.23
N LEU A 152 -17.04 -11.62 -9.26
CA LEU A 152 -17.46 -10.76 -10.36
C LEU A 152 -16.50 -10.98 -11.55
N LYS A 153 -17.01 -11.41 -12.71
CA LYS A 153 -16.16 -11.58 -13.89
C LYS A 153 -15.73 -10.22 -14.43
N GLN A 154 -14.49 -10.14 -14.88
CA GLN A 154 -13.96 -8.96 -15.55
C GLN A 154 -14.75 -8.78 -16.83
N SER A 155 -15.49 -7.68 -16.93
CA SER A 155 -16.17 -7.35 -18.19
C SER A 155 -15.09 -7.29 -19.27
N LYS A 156 -15.28 -8.03 -20.36
CA LYS A 156 -14.38 -8.02 -21.52
C LYS A 156 -14.38 -6.64 -22.20
N ASP A 157 -15.50 -5.91 -22.06
CA ASP A 157 -15.73 -4.63 -22.72
C ASP A 157 -15.30 -3.43 -21.86
N ASP A 158 -15.16 -3.63 -20.54
CA ASP A 158 -14.60 -2.65 -19.62
C ASP A 158 -13.92 -3.37 -18.45
N PRO A 159 -12.60 -3.65 -18.56
CA PRO A 159 -11.85 -4.40 -17.55
C PRO A 159 -11.82 -3.73 -16.16
N GLN A 160 -12.27 -2.47 -16.04
CA GLN A 160 -12.25 -1.70 -14.80
C GLN A 160 -13.64 -1.57 -14.15
N ARG A 161 -14.73 -1.92 -14.85
CA ARG A 161 -16.10 -1.62 -14.40
C ARG A 161 -16.61 -2.43 -13.21
N ASN A 162 -15.98 -3.55 -12.84
CA ASN A 162 -16.70 -4.60 -12.08
C ASN A 162 -16.12 -5.08 -10.74
N PHE A 163 -15.17 -4.40 -10.07
CA PHE A 163 -14.46 -5.06 -8.97
C PHE A 163 -14.45 -4.39 -7.62
N HIS A 164 -14.63 -3.08 -7.55
CA HIS A 164 -14.27 -2.35 -6.35
C HIS A 164 -15.50 -2.01 -5.50
N HIS A 165 -15.59 -2.61 -4.32
CA HIS A 165 -16.55 -2.19 -3.30
C HIS A 165 -15.84 -1.35 -2.24
N LEU A 166 -16.40 -0.18 -1.92
CA LEU A 166 -15.97 0.60 -0.76
C LEU A 166 -16.18 -0.22 0.50
N VAL A 167 -15.11 -0.40 1.29
CA VAL A 167 -15.20 -1.08 2.58
C VAL A 167 -15.26 -0.04 3.67
N LEU A 168 -16.37 -0.04 4.41
CA LEU A 168 -16.57 0.81 5.58
C LEU A 168 -16.06 0.12 6.85
N PRO A 169 -15.73 0.90 7.89
CA PRO A 169 -15.40 0.36 9.20
C PRO A 169 -16.50 -0.54 9.75
N GLY A 170 -16.10 -1.71 10.26
CA GLY A 170 -16.97 -2.64 10.96
C GLY A 170 -16.98 -2.40 12.47
N PRO A 171 -17.84 -3.13 13.22
CA PRO A 171 -17.85 -3.07 14.67
C PRO A 171 -16.48 -3.54 15.24
N PRO A 172 -16.08 -3.02 16.41
CA PRO A 172 -14.83 -3.44 17.05
C PRO A 172 -14.83 -4.94 17.31
N LEU A 173 -13.66 -5.58 17.18
CA LEU A 173 -13.53 -6.99 17.51
C LEU A 173 -13.86 -7.20 19.00
N PRO A 174 -14.58 -8.28 19.36
CA PRO A 174 -14.81 -8.61 20.75
C PRO A 174 -13.46 -8.73 21.46
N LYS A 175 -13.33 -8.03 22.60
CA LYS A 175 -12.12 -8.09 23.42
C LYS A 175 -11.90 -9.55 23.80
N LYS A 176 -10.71 -10.09 23.53
CA LYS A 176 -10.37 -11.43 24.01
C LYS A 176 -10.60 -11.47 25.53
N PRO A 177 -11.24 -12.52 26.06
CA PRO A 177 -11.40 -12.65 27.49
C PRO A 177 -10.01 -12.54 28.13
N LYS A 178 -9.89 -11.59 29.07
CA LYS A 178 -8.66 -11.40 29.85
C LYS A 178 -8.41 -12.76 30.50
N LYS A 179 -7.34 -13.46 30.11
CA LYS A 179 -6.94 -14.68 30.80
C LYS A 179 -6.81 -14.28 32.27
N GLN A 180 -7.77 -14.69 33.10
CA GLN A 180 -7.63 -14.61 34.54
C GLN A 180 -6.35 -15.38 34.83
N GLY A 181 -5.33 -14.66 35.31
CA GLY A 181 -4.09 -15.30 35.71
C GLY A 181 -4.47 -16.43 36.64
N LYS A 182 -4.03 -17.65 36.32
CA LYS A 182 -4.05 -18.73 37.30
C LYS A 182 -3.20 -18.20 38.47
N GLY A 183 -3.87 -17.80 39.54
CA GLY A 183 -3.21 -17.54 40.81
C GLY A 183 -2.43 -18.80 41.15
N LYS A 184 -1.13 -18.62 41.34
CA LYS A 184 -0.32 -19.60 42.05
C LYS A 184 -0.55 -19.39 43.54
#